data_AF-A0A2D9F6B8-F1
#
_entry.id   AF-A0A2D9F6B8-F1
#
_cell.length_a   1.000
_cell.length_b   1.000
_cell.length_c   1.000
_cell.angle_alpha   90.00
_cell.angle_beta   90.00
_cell.angle_gamma   90.00
#
_symmetry.space_group_name_H-M   'P 1'
#
loop_
_entity.id
_entity.type
_entity.pdbx_description
1 polymer ?
#
loop_
_entity_poly.entity_id
_entity_poly.type
_entity_poly.pdbx_seq_one_letter_code
_entity_poly.pdbx_strand_id
1 'polypeptide(L)'
;MIDTWFSKSELSRFFALDVDPSVVLPTSYDPVLVALSFFVATLAGFAFIHLLHRISEREGSSSRYVWMIGGALIMGLGIWAMHFVGMLAYRLPVNVAYDPTITLVSVLPAIAASAWNLQIVAHARVSRIRLVLGGVVLGSGIGLMHYTGMAAVEFDAYIRYDPALFALSIVVAVALAICALWVAFTMSRRRTVSTFTGEILSALLIGLAVSGMHYTAMGSTVCLARTGQTGMFSDLDSDVLAAATAVVASLILIAGIAAVVFDRRLASEVFHRKEAAHRARATGQRLRLIMDNVGDAVITLNDTGVIETCNRSAERIFELPAREIAGRALSDLIADDGTDQARRRLRQYFE
;
A
#
# COMPACT_ATOMS: atom_id res chain seq x y z
N MET A 1 44.95 -10.80 16.50
CA MET A 1 44.07 -11.90 16.97
C MET A 1 42.67 -11.78 16.35
N ILE A 2 42.58 -11.45 15.04
CA ILE A 2 41.32 -11.40 14.26
C ILE A 2 41.47 -12.23 12.95
N ASP A 3 42.66 -12.78 12.65
CA ASP A 3 42.99 -13.43 11.37
C ASP A 3 42.44 -14.86 11.17
N THR A 4 41.52 -15.34 12.01
CA THR A 4 41.17 -16.78 12.03
C THR A 4 39.68 -17.09 11.94
N TRP A 5 38.85 -16.20 11.37
CA TRP A 5 37.44 -16.52 11.11
C TRP A 5 37.16 -16.93 9.65
N PHE A 6 37.98 -16.49 8.69
CA PHE A 6 37.93 -16.94 7.29
C PHE A 6 39.35 -17.06 6.76
N SER A 7 39.73 -18.24 6.26
CA SER A 7 41.03 -18.35 5.60
C SER A 7 41.00 -17.52 4.30
N LYS A 8 42.12 -16.91 3.88
CA LYS A 8 42.20 -16.20 2.59
C LYS A 8 41.70 -17.05 1.41
N SER A 9 41.87 -18.37 1.50
CA SER A 9 41.38 -19.32 0.50
C SER A 9 39.85 -19.41 0.43
N GLU A 10 39.13 -19.22 1.54
CA GLU A 10 37.67 -19.21 1.54
C GLU A 10 37.12 -17.90 0.97
N LEU A 11 37.74 -16.77 1.32
CA LEU A 11 37.38 -15.47 0.73
C LEU A 11 37.64 -15.45 -0.78
N SER A 12 38.71 -16.08 -1.26
CA SER A 12 38.98 -16.20 -2.71
C SER A 12 38.03 -17.12 -3.49
N ARG A 13 37.26 -17.97 -2.79
CA ARG A 13 36.21 -18.78 -3.42
C ARG A 13 34.93 -17.98 -3.64
N PHE A 14 34.65 -17.01 -2.78
CA PHE A 14 33.46 -16.16 -2.85
C PHE A 14 33.71 -14.86 -3.62
N PHE A 15 34.86 -14.22 -3.40
CA PHE A 15 35.22 -12.94 -4.02
C PHE A 15 36.23 -13.09 -5.17
N ALA A 16 36.03 -12.28 -6.20
CA ALA A 16 36.90 -12.13 -7.36
C ALA A 16 38.12 -11.25 -7.03
N LEU A 17 39.06 -11.76 -6.23
CA LEU A 17 40.26 -10.99 -5.81
C LEU A 17 41.38 -11.01 -6.86
N ASP A 18 41.53 -12.13 -7.59
CA ASP A 18 42.53 -12.33 -8.65
C ASP A 18 41.90 -13.18 -9.77
N VAL A 19 41.20 -12.53 -10.70
CA VAL A 19 40.51 -13.22 -11.82
C VAL A 19 41.24 -12.90 -13.13
N ASP A 20 41.59 -13.95 -13.87
CA ASP A 20 42.07 -13.81 -15.25
C ASP A 20 40.89 -13.38 -16.14
N PRO A 21 40.96 -12.21 -16.81
CA PRO A 21 39.88 -11.71 -17.66
C PRO A 21 39.54 -12.64 -18.83
N SER A 22 40.47 -13.49 -19.25
CA SER A 22 40.28 -14.38 -20.41
C SER A 22 39.30 -15.53 -20.18
N VAL A 23 39.00 -15.88 -18.92
CA VAL A 23 38.06 -16.94 -18.55
C VAL A 23 36.68 -16.41 -18.13
N VAL A 24 36.48 -15.09 -18.19
CA VAL A 24 35.21 -14.43 -17.86
C VAL A 24 34.24 -14.58 -19.03
N LEU A 25 33.05 -15.10 -18.74
CA LEU A 25 32.00 -15.24 -19.74
C LEU A 25 31.44 -13.86 -20.13
N PRO A 26 31.19 -13.57 -21.43
CA PRO A 26 30.52 -12.35 -21.84
C PRO A 26 29.07 -12.33 -21.36
N THR A 27 28.62 -11.15 -20.93
CA THR A 27 27.30 -10.96 -20.32
C THR A 27 26.53 -9.88 -21.06
N SER A 28 25.24 -10.07 -21.27
CA SER A 28 24.37 -9.04 -21.86
C SER A 28 23.00 -9.04 -21.18
N TYR A 29 22.24 -7.95 -21.35
CA TYR A 29 20.89 -7.83 -20.79
C TYR A 29 19.84 -7.68 -21.88
N ASP A 30 18.69 -8.31 -21.66
CA ASP A 30 17.48 -8.00 -22.41
C ASP A 30 16.81 -6.74 -21.81
N PRO A 31 16.78 -5.60 -22.53
CA PRO A 31 16.27 -4.34 -21.98
C PRO A 31 14.77 -4.40 -21.67
N VAL A 32 13.99 -5.25 -22.34
CA VAL A 32 12.54 -5.37 -22.10
C VAL A 32 12.30 -6.05 -20.76
N LEU A 33 13.02 -7.13 -20.47
CA LEU A 33 12.91 -7.83 -19.19
C LEU A 33 13.47 -7.00 -18.03
N VAL A 34 14.48 -6.16 -18.28
CA VAL A 34 14.95 -5.17 -17.29
C VAL A 34 13.86 -4.15 -16.94
N ALA A 35 13.18 -3.60 -17.95
CA ALA A 35 12.08 -2.68 -17.71
C ALA A 35 10.90 -3.37 -17.01
N LEU A 36 10.60 -4.62 -17.39
CA LEU A 36 9.55 -5.42 -16.79
C LEU A 36 9.84 -5.74 -15.32
N SER A 37 11.07 -6.10 -14.97
CA SER A 37 11.45 -6.40 -13.58
C SER A 37 11.22 -5.18 -12.68
N PHE A 38 11.67 -4.00 -13.13
CA PHE A 38 11.44 -2.73 -12.44
C PHE A 38 9.94 -2.42 -12.28
N PHE A 39 9.16 -2.64 -13.33
CA PHE A 39 7.71 -2.43 -13.30
C PHE A 39 7.03 -3.36 -12.29
N VAL A 40 7.36 -4.66 -12.28
CA VAL A 40 6.80 -5.65 -11.35
C VAL A 40 7.11 -5.27 -9.90
N ALA A 41 8.35 -4.88 -9.59
CA ALA A 41 8.70 -4.43 -8.24
C ALA A 41 7.96 -3.16 -7.82
N THR A 42 7.83 -2.18 -8.74
CA THR A 42 7.08 -0.95 -8.49
C THR A 42 5.61 -1.24 -8.21
N LEU A 43 5.01 -2.14 -8.99
CA LEU A 43 3.61 -2.55 -8.86
C LEU A 43 3.35 -3.29 -7.53
N ALA A 44 4.27 -4.16 -7.13
CA ALA A 44 4.21 -4.82 -5.82
C ALA A 44 4.31 -3.81 -4.67
N GLY A 45 5.25 -2.86 -4.76
CA GLY A 45 5.39 -1.77 -3.79
C GLY A 45 4.14 -0.89 -3.71
N PHE A 46 3.52 -0.60 -4.86
CA PHE A 46 2.26 0.12 -4.94
C PHE A 46 1.12 -0.63 -4.24
N ALA A 47 0.90 -1.91 -4.57
CA ALA A 47 -0.13 -2.74 -3.94
C ALA A 47 0.11 -2.88 -2.42
N PHE A 48 1.37 -2.99 -1.99
CA PHE A 48 1.76 -3.05 -0.58
C PHE A 48 1.34 -1.79 0.19
N ILE A 49 1.56 -0.59 -0.37
CA ILE A 49 1.17 0.68 0.27
C ILE A 49 -0.36 0.77 0.45
N HIS A 50 -1.14 0.33 -0.54
CA HIS A 50 -2.60 0.29 -0.41
C HIS A 50 -3.07 -0.66 0.70
N LEU A 51 -2.42 -1.82 0.84
CA LEU A 51 -2.72 -2.76 1.92
C LEU A 51 -2.36 -2.17 3.29
N LEU A 52 -1.26 -1.40 3.38
CA LEU A 52 -0.87 -0.69 4.58
C LEU A 52 -1.94 0.32 5.05
N HIS A 53 -2.55 1.08 4.12
CA HIS A 53 -3.68 1.96 4.46
C HIS A 53 -4.86 1.17 5.06
N ARG A 54 -5.23 0.02 4.49
CA ARG A 54 -6.34 -0.82 5.02
C ARG A 54 -6.05 -1.43 6.38
N ILE A 55 -4.79 -1.76 6.67
CA ILE A 55 -4.36 -2.24 7.98
C ILE A 55 -4.60 -1.14 9.03
N SER A 56 -4.34 0.12 8.70
CA SER A 56 -4.53 1.26 9.62
C SER A 56 -6.00 1.59 9.91
N GLU A 57 -6.90 1.42 8.94
CA GLU A 57 -8.34 1.67 9.13
C GLU A 57 -9.04 0.61 10.01
N ARG A 58 -8.44 -0.57 10.15
CA ARG A 58 -9.01 -1.72 10.89
C ARG A 58 -8.32 -1.95 12.23
N GLU A 59 -7.76 -0.90 12.82
CA GLU A 59 -7.12 -0.99 14.14
C GLU A 59 -8.12 -1.50 15.19
N GLY A 60 -7.77 -2.61 15.86
CA GLY A 60 -8.64 -3.30 16.84
C GLY A 60 -9.48 -4.46 16.31
N SER A 61 -9.51 -4.72 14.99
CA SER A 61 -10.22 -5.87 14.40
C SER A 61 -9.27 -7.03 14.07
N SER A 62 -9.70 -8.27 14.32
CA SER A 62 -8.96 -9.48 13.90
C SER A 62 -8.73 -9.55 12.38
N SER A 63 -9.56 -8.86 11.59
CA SER A 63 -9.36 -8.75 10.15
C SER A 63 -8.03 -8.08 9.77
N ARG A 64 -7.40 -7.32 10.67
CA ARG A 64 -6.09 -6.69 10.44
C ARG A 64 -5.03 -7.71 10.04
N TYR A 65 -4.99 -8.87 10.68
CA TYR A 65 -3.97 -9.89 10.41
C TYR A 65 -4.04 -10.43 8.98
N VAL A 66 -5.24 -10.57 8.41
CA VAL A 66 -5.41 -11.02 7.02
C VAL A 66 -4.76 -10.04 6.04
N TRP A 67 -4.94 -8.74 6.26
CA TRP A 67 -4.32 -7.70 5.43
C TRP A 67 -2.80 -7.62 5.63
N MET A 68 -2.32 -7.88 6.84
CA MET A 68 -0.88 -7.95 7.13
C MET A 68 -0.20 -9.14 6.43
N ILE A 69 -0.84 -10.32 6.48
CA ILE A 69 -0.36 -11.50 5.76
C ILE A 69 -0.38 -11.23 4.26
N GLY A 70 -1.49 -10.69 3.73
CA GLY A 70 -1.61 -10.35 2.32
C GLY A 70 -0.55 -9.35 1.85
N GLY A 71 -0.28 -8.30 2.64
CA GLY A 71 0.77 -7.32 2.35
C GLY A 71 2.17 -7.92 2.35
N ALA A 72 2.49 -8.75 3.35
CA ALA A 72 3.79 -9.42 3.44
C ALA A 72 4.03 -10.38 2.26
N LEU A 73 3.00 -11.13 1.87
CA LEU A 73 3.05 -12.03 0.73
C LEU A 73 3.22 -11.27 -0.59
N ILE A 74 2.42 -10.23 -0.83
CA ILE A 74 2.51 -9.43 -2.07
C ILE A 74 3.88 -8.78 -2.21
N MET A 75 4.41 -8.20 -1.13
CA MET A 75 5.72 -7.56 -1.18
C MET A 75 6.84 -8.59 -1.35
N GLY A 76 6.82 -9.68 -0.58
CA GLY A 76 7.83 -10.74 -0.69
C GLY A 76 7.84 -11.43 -2.06
N LEU A 77 6.66 -11.80 -2.57
CA LEU A 77 6.49 -12.37 -3.91
C LEU A 77 6.86 -11.37 -5.00
N GLY A 78 6.65 -10.07 -4.80
CA GLY A 78 7.07 -9.03 -5.74
C GLY A 78 8.58 -8.84 -5.82
N ILE A 79 9.27 -8.88 -4.68
CA ILE A 79 10.75 -8.90 -4.64
C ILE A 79 11.25 -10.16 -5.39
N TRP A 80 10.63 -11.31 -5.13
CA TRP A 80 10.90 -12.59 -5.80
C TRP A 80 10.68 -12.58 -7.30
N ALA A 81 9.52 -12.14 -7.76
CA ALA A 81 9.22 -12.03 -9.17
C ALA A 81 10.18 -11.06 -9.86
N MET A 82 10.49 -9.90 -9.26
CA MET A 82 11.47 -8.98 -9.83
C MET A 82 12.83 -9.65 -10.01
N HIS A 83 13.37 -10.29 -8.96
CA HIS A 83 14.69 -10.91 -9.01
C HIS A 83 14.79 -11.92 -10.16
N PHE A 84 13.82 -12.83 -10.28
CA PHE A 84 13.88 -13.86 -11.30
C PHE A 84 13.54 -13.37 -12.71
N VAL A 85 12.68 -12.36 -12.86
CA VAL A 85 12.54 -11.63 -14.14
C VAL A 85 13.87 -10.94 -14.51
N GLY A 86 14.59 -10.41 -13.52
CA GLY A 86 15.92 -9.85 -13.70
C GLY A 86 16.99 -10.89 -14.08
N MET A 87 16.92 -12.08 -13.51
CA MET A 87 17.77 -13.23 -13.89
C MET A 87 17.49 -13.69 -15.32
N LEU A 88 16.21 -13.77 -15.72
CA LEU A 88 15.82 -14.06 -17.11
C LEU A 88 16.30 -12.97 -18.09
N ALA A 89 16.43 -11.73 -17.61
CA ALA A 89 16.99 -10.64 -18.40
C ALA A 89 18.51 -10.80 -18.62
N TYR A 90 19.21 -11.53 -17.75
CA TYR A 90 20.66 -11.70 -17.80
C TYR A 90 21.05 -12.87 -18.70
N ARG A 91 21.65 -12.56 -19.85
CA ARG A 91 22.01 -13.53 -20.88
C ARG A 91 23.47 -13.93 -20.76
N LEU A 92 23.68 -15.23 -20.57
CA LEU A 92 24.98 -15.89 -20.58
C LEU A 92 25.06 -16.86 -21.78
N PRO A 93 26.26 -17.12 -22.33
CA PRO A 93 26.47 -18.06 -23.43
C PRO A 93 26.50 -19.54 -22.95
N VAL A 94 25.80 -19.84 -21.87
CA VAL A 94 25.68 -21.18 -21.27
C VAL A 94 24.26 -21.36 -20.76
N ASN A 95 23.77 -22.60 -20.73
CA ASN A 95 22.44 -22.90 -20.21
C ASN A 95 22.42 -22.74 -18.69
N VAL A 96 21.37 -22.08 -18.21
CA VAL A 96 21.18 -21.77 -16.79
C VAL A 96 19.93 -22.50 -16.30
N ALA A 97 20.11 -23.37 -15.31
CA ALA A 97 19.05 -24.04 -14.59
C ALA A 97 18.95 -23.48 -13.15
N TYR A 98 17.91 -23.88 -12.44
CA TYR A 98 17.64 -23.39 -11.08
C TYR A 98 17.18 -24.52 -10.16
N ASP A 99 17.80 -24.65 -8.99
CA ASP A 99 17.31 -25.55 -7.95
C ASP A 99 15.92 -25.08 -7.48
N PRO A 100 14.86 -25.91 -7.61
CA PRO A 100 13.49 -25.50 -7.30
C PRO A 100 13.28 -25.28 -5.79
N THR A 101 14.01 -25.98 -4.94
CA THR A 101 13.88 -25.89 -3.47
C THR A 101 14.47 -24.57 -2.96
N ILE A 102 15.70 -24.25 -3.36
CA ILE A 102 16.37 -23.00 -2.98
C ILE A 102 15.62 -21.81 -3.60
N THR A 103 15.17 -21.94 -4.85
CA THR A 103 14.34 -20.93 -5.52
C THR A 103 13.08 -20.62 -4.73
N LEU A 104 12.36 -21.65 -4.25
CA LEU A 104 11.16 -21.45 -3.44
C LEU A 104 11.48 -20.88 -2.05
N VAL A 105 12.54 -21.36 -1.39
CA VAL A 105 12.94 -20.89 -0.06
C VAL A 105 13.46 -19.45 -0.08
N SER A 106 14.03 -19.00 -1.20
CA SER A 106 14.59 -17.65 -1.36
C SER A 106 13.59 -16.52 -1.12
N VAL A 107 12.28 -16.77 -1.25
CA VAL A 107 11.23 -15.76 -1.00
C VAL A 107 11.04 -15.49 0.51
N LEU A 108 11.38 -16.43 1.39
CA LEU A 108 11.06 -16.37 2.82
C LEU A 108 11.69 -15.16 3.54
N PRO A 109 12.98 -14.83 3.33
CA PRO A 109 13.59 -13.63 3.94
C PRO A 109 12.85 -12.34 3.56
N ALA A 110 12.40 -12.23 2.31
CA ALA A 110 11.67 -11.06 1.82
C ALA A 110 10.27 -10.96 2.44
N ILE A 111 9.55 -12.09 2.56
CA ILE A 111 8.24 -12.14 3.24
C ILE A 111 8.40 -11.76 4.72
N ALA A 112 9.38 -12.35 5.42
CA ALA A 112 9.62 -12.09 6.83
C ALA A 112 9.97 -10.62 7.10
N ALA A 113 10.87 -10.03 6.29
CA ALA A 113 11.23 -8.62 6.40
C ALA A 113 10.06 -7.68 6.11
N SER A 114 9.20 -8.05 5.16
CA SER A 114 7.99 -7.30 4.81
C SER A 114 6.94 -7.38 5.93
N ALA A 115 6.72 -8.57 6.50
CA ALA A 115 5.82 -8.78 7.64
C ALA A 115 6.26 -7.97 8.87
N TRP A 116 7.56 -7.98 9.17
CA TRP A 116 8.14 -7.18 10.25
C TRP A 116 7.92 -5.68 10.03
N ASN A 117 8.14 -5.20 8.80
CA ASN A 117 7.89 -3.80 8.47
C ASN A 117 6.42 -3.41 8.64
N LEU A 118 5.47 -4.26 8.25
CA LEU A 118 4.05 -4.01 8.45
C LEU A 118 3.68 -3.90 9.94
N GLN A 119 4.33 -4.64 10.83
CA GLN A 119 4.13 -4.49 12.27
C GLN A 119 4.62 -3.13 12.78
N ILE A 120 5.76 -2.64 12.27
CA ILE A 120 6.35 -1.36 12.72
C ILE A 120 5.61 -0.16 12.15
N VAL A 121 5.31 -0.19 10.84
CA VAL A 121 4.82 0.96 10.07
C VAL A 121 3.32 1.15 10.22
N ALA A 122 2.55 0.11 10.56
CA ALA A 122 1.10 0.21 10.75
C ALA A 122 0.65 1.01 11.98
N HIS A 123 1.57 1.50 12.83
CA HIS A 123 1.23 2.29 14.02
C HIS A 123 1.33 3.80 13.76
N ALA A 124 0.33 4.56 14.24
CA ALA A 124 0.13 6.00 13.96
C ALA A 124 1.27 6.96 14.38
N ARG A 125 2.30 6.50 15.10
CA ARG A 125 3.45 7.30 15.54
C ARG A 125 4.76 6.53 15.36
N VAL A 126 5.30 6.52 14.14
CA VAL A 126 6.62 5.95 13.87
C VAL A 126 7.71 6.97 14.19
N SER A 127 8.67 6.61 15.05
CA SER A 127 9.84 7.43 15.34
C SER A 127 10.87 7.34 14.20
N ARG A 128 11.77 8.33 14.06
CA ARG A 128 12.85 8.28 13.06
C ARG A 128 13.71 7.01 13.20
N ILE A 129 13.96 6.56 14.43
CA ILE A 129 14.72 5.34 14.72
C ILE A 129 14.00 4.11 14.16
N ARG A 130 12.67 4.01 14.35
CA ARG A 130 11.89 2.89 13.81
C ARG A 130 11.86 2.86 12.29
N LEU A 131 11.89 4.02 11.62
CA LEU A 131 12.01 4.10 10.16
C LEU A 131 13.38 3.57 9.68
N VAL A 132 14.46 3.97 10.35
CA VAL A 132 15.81 3.46 10.03
C VAL A 132 15.88 1.95 10.26
N LEU A 133 15.40 1.45 11.40
CA LEU A 133 15.34 0.01 11.69
C LEU A 133 14.48 -0.75 10.66
N GLY A 134 13.33 -0.20 10.27
CA GLY A 134 12.48 -0.79 9.24
C GLY A 134 13.19 -0.89 7.90
N GLY A 135 13.90 0.17 7.48
CA GLY A 135 14.65 0.19 6.24
C GLY A 135 15.86 -0.75 6.25
N VAL A 136 16.56 -0.89 7.38
CA VAL A 136 17.62 -1.89 7.56
C VAL A 136 17.05 -3.30 7.44
N VAL A 137 15.95 -3.61 8.14
CA VAL A 137 15.32 -4.94 8.05
C VAL A 137 14.82 -5.24 6.63
N LEU A 138 14.19 -4.26 5.96
CA LEU A 138 13.71 -4.42 4.59
C LEU A 138 14.88 -4.63 3.64
N GLY A 139 15.90 -3.77 3.67
CA GLY A 139 17.10 -3.86 2.84
C GLY A 139 17.84 -5.19 3.02
N SER A 140 18.00 -5.64 4.27
CA SER A 140 18.57 -6.96 4.57
C SER A 140 17.71 -8.10 4.01
N GLY A 141 16.38 -8.00 4.08
CA GLY A 141 15.46 -8.98 3.50
C GLY A 141 15.58 -9.05 1.98
N ILE A 142 15.68 -7.91 1.29
CA ILE A 142 15.89 -7.84 -0.16
C ILE A 142 17.25 -8.46 -0.52
N GLY A 143 18.32 -8.09 0.19
CA GLY A 143 19.67 -8.64 -0.03
C GLY A 143 19.76 -10.15 0.23
N LEU A 144 19.25 -10.63 1.36
CA LEU A 144 19.22 -12.06 1.71
C LEU A 144 18.46 -12.87 0.67
N MET A 145 17.28 -12.39 0.27
CA MET A 145 16.50 -13.04 -0.77
C MET A 145 17.29 -13.10 -2.09
N HIS A 146 17.94 -12.01 -2.50
CA HIS A 146 18.70 -11.98 -3.75
C HIS A 146 19.87 -12.97 -3.75
N TYR A 147 20.70 -12.95 -2.70
CA TYR A 147 21.85 -13.85 -2.64
C TYR A 147 21.45 -15.31 -2.38
N THR A 148 20.32 -15.55 -1.71
CA THR A 148 19.73 -16.91 -1.64
C THR A 148 19.22 -17.35 -3.01
N GLY A 149 18.61 -16.45 -3.79
CA GLY A 149 18.19 -16.72 -5.17
C GLY A 149 19.38 -16.99 -6.10
N MET A 150 20.48 -16.24 -5.97
CA MET A 150 21.73 -16.50 -6.67
C MET A 150 22.34 -17.86 -6.31
N ALA A 151 22.15 -18.34 -5.09
CA ALA A 151 22.59 -19.67 -4.67
C ALA A 151 21.78 -20.81 -5.30
N ALA A 152 20.60 -20.52 -5.89
CA ALA A 152 19.81 -21.51 -6.61
C ALA A 152 20.29 -21.74 -8.05
N VAL A 153 21.16 -20.88 -8.58
CA VAL A 153 21.56 -20.91 -10.00
C VAL A 153 22.53 -22.06 -10.26
N GLU A 154 22.17 -22.95 -11.18
CA GLU A 154 22.97 -24.11 -11.58
C GLU A 154 23.36 -24.01 -13.06
N PHE A 155 24.66 -23.93 -13.31
CA PHE A 155 25.23 -23.85 -14.66
C PHE A 155 26.70 -24.26 -14.65
N ASP A 156 27.29 -24.51 -15.82
CA ASP A 156 28.69 -24.97 -15.94
C ASP A 156 29.73 -23.83 -15.82
N ALA A 157 29.59 -23.03 -14.76
CA ALA A 157 30.55 -21.99 -14.41
C ALA A 157 30.57 -21.76 -12.89
N TYR A 158 31.58 -21.01 -12.44
CA TYR A 158 31.66 -20.55 -11.06
C TYR A 158 31.25 -19.10 -10.97
N ILE A 159 30.40 -18.77 -9.98
CA ILE A 159 30.09 -17.40 -9.60
C ILE A 159 31.11 -16.93 -8.56
N ARG A 160 31.70 -15.76 -8.80
CA ARG A 160 32.40 -14.96 -7.78
C ARG A 160 31.87 -13.55 -7.78
N TYR A 161 32.07 -12.83 -6.68
CA TYR A 161 31.61 -11.45 -6.54
C TYR A 161 32.75 -10.45 -6.45
N ASP A 162 32.64 -9.30 -7.08
CA ASP A 162 33.45 -8.13 -6.74
C ASP A 162 33.05 -7.63 -5.34
N PRO A 163 33.99 -7.52 -4.38
CA PRO A 163 33.65 -7.17 -3.00
C PRO A 163 33.11 -5.74 -2.85
N ALA A 164 33.53 -4.79 -3.69
CA ALA A 164 33.09 -3.40 -3.60
C ALA A 164 31.67 -3.25 -4.12
N LEU A 165 31.35 -3.83 -5.27
CA LEU A 165 30.00 -3.82 -5.83
C LEU A 165 29.02 -4.68 -5.02
N PHE A 166 29.49 -5.79 -4.45
CA PHE A 166 28.71 -6.58 -3.49
C PHE A 166 28.33 -5.74 -2.26
N ALA A 167 29.28 -5.04 -1.65
CA ALA A 167 28.99 -4.17 -0.50
C ALA A 167 28.07 -3.00 -0.90
N LEU A 168 28.30 -2.42 -2.09
CA LEU A 168 27.49 -1.34 -2.63
C LEU A 168 26.03 -1.77 -2.84
N SER A 169 25.77 -2.99 -3.31
CA SER A 169 24.40 -3.49 -3.51
C SER A 169 23.61 -3.48 -2.19
N ILE A 170 24.22 -3.94 -1.09
CA ILE A 170 23.60 -3.94 0.24
C ILE A 170 23.34 -2.51 0.73
N VAL A 171 24.30 -1.60 0.54
CA VAL A 171 24.14 -0.19 0.89
C VAL A 171 23.00 0.45 0.10
N VAL A 172 22.92 0.18 -1.20
CA VAL A 172 21.83 0.65 -2.08
C VAL A 172 20.48 0.14 -1.60
N ALA A 173 20.37 -1.15 -1.29
CA ALA A 173 19.14 -1.73 -0.74
C ALA A 173 18.68 -1.03 0.54
N VAL A 174 19.57 -0.88 1.52
CA VAL A 174 19.23 -0.28 2.82
C VAL A 174 18.92 1.22 2.67
N ALA A 175 19.74 1.97 1.94
CA ALA A 175 19.56 3.41 1.77
C ALA A 175 18.23 3.73 1.06
N LEU A 176 17.94 3.04 -0.05
CA LEU A 176 16.70 3.25 -0.79
C LEU A 176 15.47 2.74 -0.03
N ALA A 177 15.58 1.65 0.73
CA ALA A 177 14.51 1.18 1.61
C ALA A 177 14.17 2.21 2.71
N ILE A 178 15.19 2.82 3.34
CA ILE A 178 14.98 3.90 4.32
C ILE A 178 14.31 5.10 3.65
N CYS A 179 14.78 5.52 2.47
CA CYS A 179 14.17 6.61 1.71
C CYS A 179 12.71 6.33 1.35
N ALA A 180 12.39 5.12 0.88
CA ALA A 180 11.04 4.71 0.54
C ALA A 180 10.09 4.79 1.75
N LEU A 181 10.49 4.23 2.90
CA LEU A 181 9.70 4.29 4.13
C LEU A 181 9.56 5.73 4.65
N TRP A 182 10.62 6.54 4.54
CA TRP A 182 10.59 7.94 4.95
C TRP A 182 9.63 8.78 4.10
N VAL A 183 9.63 8.58 2.78
CA VAL A 183 8.70 9.26 1.86
C VAL A 183 7.26 8.81 2.14
N ALA A 184 7.02 7.50 2.26
CA ALA A 184 5.70 6.97 2.57
C ALA A 184 5.12 7.58 3.86
N PHE A 185 5.93 7.68 4.91
CA PHE A 185 5.51 8.26 6.18
C PHE A 185 5.36 9.79 6.14
N THR A 186 6.28 10.51 5.50
CA THR A 186 6.28 11.97 5.48
C THR A 186 5.12 12.53 4.64
N MET A 187 4.84 11.90 3.50
CA MET A 187 3.73 12.27 2.61
C MET A 187 2.37 11.96 3.25
N SER A 188 2.24 10.84 3.97
CA SER A 188 1.02 10.51 4.72
C SER A 188 0.67 11.56 5.80
N ARG A 189 1.68 12.21 6.39
CA ARG A 189 1.49 13.20 7.47
C ARG A 189 1.21 14.62 6.97
N ARG A 190 1.71 14.99 5.79
CA ARG A 190 1.48 16.32 5.20
C ARG A 190 0.24 16.26 4.30
N ARG A 191 -0.90 16.72 4.80
CA ARG A 191 -2.17 16.93 4.05
C ARG A 191 -2.08 17.86 2.82
N THR A 192 -0.87 18.24 2.39
CA THR A 192 -0.58 19.25 1.37
C THR A 192 -0.42 18.64 -0.03
N VAL A 193 -0.04 17.37 -0.13
CA VAL A 193 0.14 16.66 -1.42
C VAL A 193 -0.98 15.64 -1.57
N SER A 194 -1.47 15.41 -2.79
CA SER A 194 -2.45 14.35 -3.04
C SER A 194 -1.90 13.01 -2.57
N THR A 195 -2.67 12.26 -1.77
CA THR A 195 -2.27 10.94 -1.23
C THR A 195 -1.72 10.03 -2.33
N PHE A 196 -2.33 10.11 -3.51
CA PHE A 196 -1.95 9.35 -4.70
C PHE A 196 -0.52 9.64 -5.20
N THR A 197 -0.05 10.89 -5.15
CA THR A 197 1.30 11.25 -5.58
C THR A 197 2.36 10.69 -4.63
N GLY A 198 2.08 10.72 -3.32
CA GLY A 198 2.96 10.14 -2.31
C GLY A 198 3.07 8.61 -2.43
N GLU A 199 1.96 7.94 -2.75
CA GLU A 199 1.91 6.50 -3.01
C GLU A 199 2.75 6.11 -4.23
N ILE A 200 2.58 6.81 -5.36
CA ILE A 200 3.36 6.56 -6.58
C ILE A 200 4.86 6.76 -6.32
N LEU A 201 5.24 7.88 -5.67
CA LEU A 201 6.64 8.16 -5.41
C LEU A 201 7.28 7.10 -4.49
N SER A 202 6.54 6.67 -3.47
CA SER A 202 7.00 5.61 -2.56
C SER A 202 7.13 4.26 -3.29
N ALA A 203 6.17 3.92 -4.15
CA ALA A 203 6.20 2.71 -4.96
C ALA A 203 7.40 2.69 -5.93
N LEU A 204 7.69 3.82 -6.59
CA LEU A 204 8.86 3.97 -7.45
C LEU A 204 10.17 3.81 -6.66
N LEU A 205 10.26 4.39 -5.47
CA LEU A 205 11.43 4.22 -4.60
C LEU A 205 11.61 2.78 -4.14
N ILE A 206 10.52 2.06 -3.85
CA ILE A 206 10.55 0.62 -3.57
C ILE A 206 11.05 -0.14 -4.80
N GLY A 207 10.51 0.15 -5.99
CA GLY A 207 10.96 -0.44 -7.25
C GLY A 207 12.45 -0.23 -7.49
N LEU A 208 12.95 0.99 -7.25
CA LEU A 208 14.37 1.34 -7.35
C LEU A 208 15.22 0.64 -6.29
N ALA A 209 14.74 0.50 -5.05
CA ALA A 209 15.46 -0.20 -3.99
C ALA A 209 15.70 -1.67 -4.36
N VAL A 210 14.65 -2.33 -4.85
CA VAL A 210 14.67 -3.76 -5.17
C VAL A 210 15.49 -3.99 -6.44
N SER A 211 15.15 -3.32 -7.55
CA SER A 211 15.84 -3.48 -8.84
C SER A 211 17.26 -2.91 -8.83
N GLY A 212 17.47 -1.75 -8.22
CA GLY A 212 18.76 -1.10 -8.11
C GLY A 212 19.76 -1.95 -7.31
N MET A 213 19.32 -2.54 -6.20
CA MET A 213 20.17 -3.52 -5.50
C MET A 213 20.47 -4.71 -6.39
N HIS A 214 19.46 -5.31 -7.03
CA HIS A 214 19.66 -6.48 -7.89
C HIS A 214 20.65 -6.24 -9.02
N TYR A 215 20.51 -5.16 -9.79
CA TYR A 215 21.43 -4.88 -10.90
C TYR A 215 22.81 -4.44 -10.43
N THR A 216 22.93 -3.78 -9.27
CA THR A 216 24.24 -3.51 -8.64
C THR A 216 24.91 -4.82 -8.22
N ALA A 217 24.15 -5.75 -7.63
CA ALA A 217 24.65 -7.06 -7.23
C ALA A 217 25.01 -7.92 -8.45
N MET A 218 24.21 -7.90 -9.51
CA MET A 218 24.57 -8.57 -10.77
C MET A 218 25.81 -7.96 -11.42
N GLY A 219 26.02 -6.65 -11.31
CA GLY A 219 27.26 -6.00 -11.73
C GLY A 219 28.48 -6.46 -10.93
N SER A 220 28.29 -7.00 -9.71
CA SER A 220 29.36 -7.64 -8.94
C SER A 220 29.63 -9.08 -9.38
N THR A 221 28.69 -9.73 -10.07
CA THR A 221 28.77 -11.15 -10.44
C THR A 221 29.75 -11.38 -11.59
N VAL A 222 30.78 -12.18 -11.33
CA VAL A 222 31.77 -12.63 -12.31
C VAL A 222 31.59 -14.12 -12.53
N CYS A 223 31.16 -14.50 -13.75
CA CYS A 223 30.97 -15.89 -14.15
C CYS A 223 32.23 -16.42 -14.85
N LEU A 224 32.86 -17.44 -14.25
CA LEU A 224 34.08 -18.06 -14.75
C LEU A 224 33.75 -19.42 -15.39
N ALA A 225 34.05 -19.58 -16.68
CA ALA A 225 33.79 -20.84 -17.38
C ALA A 225 34.52 -22.02 -16.73
N ARG A 226 33.85 -23.16 -16.55
CA ARG A 226 34.54 -24.39 -16.15
C ARG A 226 35.23 -24.98 -17.38
N THR A 227 36.54 -25.15 -17.34
CA THR A 227 37.27 -25.86 -18.39
C THR A 227 36.86 -27.34 -18.40
N GLY A 228 36.06 -27.76 -19.39
CA GLY A 228 36.05 -29.16 -19.85
C GLY A 228 34.76 -29.99 -19.75
N GLN A 229 33.58 -29.46 -19.41
CA GLN A 229 32.35 -30.27 -19.45
C GLN A 229 31.08 -29.49 -19.86
N THR A 230 30.79 -29.41 -21.15
CA THR A 230 29.44 -29.00 -21.62
C THR A 230 28.43 -30.07 -21.23
N GLY A 231 27.84 -29.98 -20.03
CA GLY A 231 26.66 -30.75 -19.67
C GLY A 231 25.48 -30.35 -20.56
N MET A 232 24.74 -31.33 -21.08
CA MET A 232 23.44 -31.10 -21.71
C MET A 232 22.43 -30.78 -20.61
N PHE A 233 22.21 -29.49 -20.34
CA PHE A 233 21.10 -29.01 -19.51
C PHE A 233 19.93 -28.61 -20.42
N SER A 234 18.71 -29.03 -20.07
CA SER A 234 17.49 -28.79 -20.85
C SER A 234 16.92 -27.39 -20.60
N ASP A 235 16.53 -26.68 -21.66
CA ASP A 235 15.88 -25.34 -21.60
C ASP A 235 14.56 -25.31 -20.80
N LEU A 236 13.98 -26.47 -20.52
CA LEU A 236 12.72 -26.64 -19.78
C LEU A 236 12.71 -25.97 -18.39
N ASP A 237 13.85 -25.94 -17.68
CA ASP A 237 13.89 -25.40 -16.31
C ASP A 237 13.77 -23.88 -16.27
N SER A 238 14.34 -23.18 -17.26
CA SER A 238 14.21 -21.73 -17.41
C SER A 238 12.79 -21.34 -17.83
N ASP A 239 12.15 -22.12 -18.69
CA ASP A 239 10.77 -21.87 -19.15
C ASP A 239 9.75 -22.02 -18.00
N VAL A 240 9.93 -23.04 -17.14
CA VAL A 240 9.06 -23.24 -15.96
C VAL A 240 9.19 -22.06 -14.99
N LEU A 241 10.41 -21.57 -14.75
CA LEU A 241 10.63 -20.40 -13.90
C LEU A 241 10.04 -19.12 -14.52
N ALA A 242 10.17 -18.94 -15.84
CA ALA A 242 9.54 -17.84 -16.57
C ALA A 242 8.00 -17.88 -16.45
N ALA A 243 7.40 -19.07 -16.58
CA ALA A 243 5.96 -19.25 -16.39
C ALA A 243 5.55 -18.94 -14.95
N ALA A 244 6.27 -19.45 -13.94
CA ALA A 244 5.99 -19.22 -12.53
C ALA A 244 6.06 -17.73 -12.16
N THR A 245 7.11 -17.04 -12.61
CA THR A 245 7.29 -15.59 -12.38
C THR A 245 6.22 -14.77 -13.11
N ALA A 246 5.82 -15.15 -14.34
CA ALA A 246 4.73 -14.51 -15.06
C ALA A 246 3.38 -14.65 -14.34
N VAL A 247 3.09 -15.81 -13.76
CA VAL A 247 1.89 -16.03 -12.94
C VAL A 247 1.91 -15.13 -11.72
N VAL A 248 3.02 -15.09 -10.97
CA VAL A 248 3.15 -14.22 -9.79
C VAL A 248 3.02 -12.74 -10.16
N ALA A 249 3.69 -12.28 -11.22
CA ALA A 249 3.58 -10.91 -11.72
C ALA A 249 2.14 -10.55 -12.11
N SER A 250 1.41 -11.48 -12.75
CA SER A 250 0.00 -11.31 -13.11
C SER A 250 -0.90 -11.20 -11.88
N LEU A 251 -0.67 -12.02 -10.86
CA LEU A 251 -1.41 -11.94 -9.59
C LEU A 251 -1.17 -10.60 -8.87
N ILE A 252 0.08 -10.12 -8.87
CA ILE A 252 0.44 -8.80 -8.32
C ILE A 252 -0.27 -7.69 -9.10
N LEU A 253 -0.33 -7.79 -10.44
CA LEU A 253 -1.05 -6.84 -11.27
C LEU A 253 -2.55 -6.83 -10.97
N ILE A 254 -3.17 -7.99 -10.87
CA ILE A 254 -4.59 -8.11 -10.48
C ILE A 254 -4.83 -7.50 -9.10
N ALA A 255 -3.96 -7.78 -8.13
CA ALA A 255 -4.05 -7.21 -6.78
C ALA A 255 -3.90 -5.67 -6.78
N GLY A 256 -2.96 -5.14 -7.56
CA GLY A 256 -2.76 -3.71 -7.74
C GLY A 256 -3.97 -3.02 -8.37
N ILE A 257 -4.52 -3.59 -9.45
CA ILE A 257 -5.74 -3.09 -10.09
C ILE A 257 -6.92 -3.13 -9.11
N ALA A 258 -7.11 -4.24 -8.39
CA ALA A 258 -8.15 -4.37 -7.40
C ALA A 258 -8.02 -3.28 -6.32
N ALA A 259 -6.82 -3.03 -5.80
CA ALA A 259 -6.57 -1.98 -4.83
C ALA A 259 -7.02 -0.60 -5.34
N VAL A 260 -6.63 -0.21 -6.56
CA VAL A 260 -7.04 1.07 -7.17
C VAL A 260 -8.56 1.15 -7.35
N VAL A 261 -9.18 0.09 -7.87
CA VAL A 261 -10.63 0.07 -8.13
C VAL A 261 -11.42 0.18 -6.83
N PHE A 262 -11.02 -0.55 -5.79
CA PHE A 262 -11.69 -0.48 -4.49
C PHE A 262 -11.54 0.88 -3.84
N ASP A 263 -10.35 1.49 -3.91
CA ASP A 263 -10.12 2.81 -3.30
C ASP A 263 -10.90 3.91 -4.04
N ARG A 264 -11.01 3.83 -5.37
CA ARG A 264 -11.87 4.74 -6.15
C ARG A 264 -13.36 4.59 -5.81
N ARG A 265 -13.84 3.36 -5.58
CA ARG A 265 -15.23 3.11 -5.17
C ARG A 265 -15.53 3.72 -3.80
N LEU A 266 -14.64 3.50 -2.82
CA LEU A 266 -14.78 4.07 -1.49
C LEU A 266 -14.73 5.61 -1.50
N ALA A 267 -13.80 6.19 -2.27
CA ALA A 267 -13.72 7.64 -2.44
C ALA A 267 -15.01 8.22 -3.03
N SER A 268 -15.59 7.54 -4.03
CA SER A 268 -16.86 7.92 -4.65
C SER A 268 -18.03 7.84 -3.65
N GLU A 269 -18.13 6.76 -2.88
CA GLU A 269 -19.18 6.61 -1.86
C GLU A 269 -19.11 7.70 -0.79
N VAL A 270 -17.90 8.02 -0.31
CA VAL A 270 -17.70 9.11 0.66
C VAL A 270 -18.08 10.46 0.07
N PHE A 271 -17.74 10.72 -1.20
CA PHE A 271 -18.13 11.95 -1.88
C PHE A 271 -19.64 12.08 -1.99
N HIS A 272 -20.32 11.04 -2.50
CA HIS A 272 -21.79 11.02 -2.63
C HIS A 272 -22.49 11.15 -1.27
N ARG A 273 -21.96 10.50 -0.22
CA ARG A 273 -22.52 10.62 1.14
C ARG A 273 -22.40 12.04 1.68
N LYS A 274 -21.27 12.72 1.44
CA LYS A 274 -21.08 14.13 1.81
C LYS A 274 -22.01 15.05 1.04
N GLU A 275 -22.17 14.82 -0.26
CA GLU A 275 -23.04 15.62 -1.11
C GLU A 275 -24.52 15.45 -0.72
N ALA A 276 -24.97 14.20 -0.48
CA ALA A 276 -26.31 13.91 0.01
C ALA A 276 -26.57 14.58 1.38
N ALA A 277 -25.60 14.52 2.30
CA ALA A 277 -25.69 15.20 3.59
C ALA A 277 -25.75 16.74 3.44
N HIS A 278 -24.99 17.32 2.51
CA HIS A 278 -25.02 18.75 2.23
C HIS A 278 -26.37 19.18 1.63
N ARG A 279 -26.90 18.41 0.67
CA ARG A 279 -28.22 18.66 0.07
C ARG A 279 -29.33 18.55 1.11
N ALA A 280 -29.31 17.54 1.97
CA ALA A 280 -30.28 17.39 3.06
C ALA A 280 -30.25 18.59 4.03
N ARG A 281 -29.04 19.07 4.39
CA ARG A 281 -28.88 20.27 5.23
C ARG A 281 -29.38 21.54 4.54
N ALA A 282 -29.05 21.74 3.27
CA ALA A 282 -29.50 22.89 2.50
C ALA A 282 -31.03 22.92 2.33
N THR A 283 -31.65 21.78 2.03
CA THR A 283 -33.11 21.64 1.96
C THR A 283 -33.76 21.91 3.32
N GLY A 284 -33.23 21.34 4.42
CA GLY A 284 -33.74 21.59 5.77
C GLY A 284 -33.67 23.05 6.19
N GLN A 285 -32.56 23.74 5.89
CA GLN A 285 -32.42 25.18 6.13
C GLN A 285 -33.38 26.00 5.27
N ARG A 286 -33.54 25.65 3.99
CA ARG A 286 -34.48 26.33 3.08
C ARG A 286 -35.92 26.18 3.57
N LEU A 287 -36.34 24.98 3.96
CA LEU A 287 -37.67 24.74 4.52
C LEU A 287 -37.89 25.57 5.78
N ARG A 288 -36.92 25.60 6.70
CA ARG A 288 -37.01 26.41 7.92
C ARG A 288 -37.16 27.92 7.62
N LEU A 289 -36.38 28.44 6.67
CA LEU A 289 -36.48 29.85 6.26
C LEU A 289 -37.80 30.20 5.56
N ILE A 290 -38.37 29.26 4.78
CA ILE A 290 -39.69 29.44 4.19
C ILE A 290 -40.72 29.53 5.32
N MET A 291 -40.71 28.56 6.24
CA MET A 291 -41.66 28.51 7.35
C MET A 291 -41.57 29.77 8.24
N ASP A 292 -40.37 30.26 8.54
CA ASP A 292 -40.15 31.45 9.37
C ASP A 292 -40.59 32.77 8.70
N ASN A 293 -40.65 32.81 7.37
CA ASN A 293 -41.10 33.99 6.62
C ASN A 293 -42.59 33.94 6.23
N VAL A 294 -43.28 32.81 6.41
CA VAL A 294 -44.74 32.74 6.24
C VAL A 294 -45.39 33.63 7.30
N GLY A 295 -46.26 34.55 6.86
CA GLY A 295 -46.95 35.50 7.75
C GLY A 295 -47.93 34.82 8.72
N ASP A 296 -48.50 33.69 8.30
CA ASP A 296 -49.41 32.89 9.12
C ASP A 296 -48.65 31.98 10.10
N ALA A 297 -49.25 31.72 11.27
CA ALA A 297 -48.74 30.73 12.19
C ALA A 297 -48.83 29.33 11.58
N VAL A 298 -47.70 28.63 11.54
CA VAL A 298 -47.65 27.23 11.12
C VAL A 298 -47.14 26.39 12.29
N ILE A 299 -47.94 25.40 12.65
CA ILE A 299 -47.70 24.48 13.77
C ILE A 299 -47.83 23.05 13.24
N THR A 300 -46.87 22.20 13.55
CA THR A 300 -46.93 20.76 13.22
C THR A 300 -47.28 19.99 14.47
N LEU A 301 -48.20 19.03 14.34
CA LEU A 301 -48.71 18.21 15.44
C LEU A 301 -48.35 16.75 15.19
N ASN A 302 -48.08 16.01 16.25
CA ASN A 302 -48.04 14.55 16.16
C ASN A 302 -49.45 13.95 16.13
N ASP A 303 -49.51 12.63 16.01
CA ASP A 303 -50.73 11.81 15.99
C ASP A 303 -51.56 11.89 17.30
N THR A 304 -50.98 12.39 18.39
CA THR A 304 -51.69 12.66 19.65
C THR A 304 -52.06 14.13 19.87
N GLY A 305 -51.83 15.00 18.89
CA GLY A 305 -52.19 16.43 18.94
C GLY A 305 -51.21 17.31 19.75
N VAL A 306 -50.02 16.80 20.05
CA VAL A 306 -48.92 17.54 20.68
C VAL A 306 -48.11 18.28 19.62
N ILE A 307 -47.73 19.52 19.92
CA ILE A 307 -46.97 20.38 19.02
C ILE A 307 -45.53 19.89 18.91
N GLU A 308 -45.11 19.49 17.70
CA GLU A 308 -43.73 19.08 17.40
C GLU A 308 -42.86 20.27 17.00
N THR A 309 -43.36 21.13 16.11
CA THR A 309 -42.62 22.32 15.64
C THR A 309 -43.56 23.49 15.37
N CYS A 310 -43.04 24.72 15.45
CA CYS A 310 -43.77 25.93 15.11
C CYS A 310 -42.84 26.96 14.45
N ASN A 311 -43.39 27.86 13.63
CA ASN A 311 -42.64 28.93 12.98
C ASN A 311 -42.63 30.23 13.81
N ARG A 312 -41.77 31.19 13.43
CA ARG A 312 -41.67 32.51 14.10
C ARG A 312 -42.99 33.31 14.13
N SER A 313 -43.92 33.06 13.22
CA SER A 313 -45.23 33.71 13.23
C SER A 313 -46.14 33.13 14.32
N ALA A 314 -46.05 31.83 14.61
CA ALA A 314 -46.70 31.22 15.77
C ALA A 314 -46.14 31.77 17.10
N GLU A 315 -44.82 31.91 17.24
CA GLU A 315 -44.22 32.55 18.43
C GLU A 315 -44.75 33.96 18.67
N ARG A 316 -44.97 34.73 17.60
CA ARG A 316 -45.55 36.08 17.67
C ARG A 316 -47.04 36.10 18.00
N ILE A 317 -47.80 35.09 17.57
CA ILE A 317 -49.24 34.99 17.82
C ILE A 317 -49.53 34.54 19.26
N PHE A 318 -48.79 33.54 19.75
CA PHE A 318 -48.97 33.02 21.12
C PHE A 318 -48.10 33.74 22.15
N GLU A 319 -47.29 34.71 21.74
CA GLU A 319 -46.35 35.48 22.58
C GLU A 319 -45.41 34.62 23.44
N LEU A 320 -45.17 33.38 23.01
CA LEU A 320 -44.36 32.39 23.70
C LEU A 320 -43.20 31.96 22.77
N PRO A 321 -41.98 31.77 23.30
CA PRO A 321 -40.89 31.25 22.50
C PRO A 321 -41.16 29.79 22.12
N ALA A 322 -40.68 29.35 20.94
CA ALA A 322 -40.95 28.03 20.38
C ALA A 322 -40.57 26.88 21.32
N ARG A 323 -39.58 27.09 22.20
CA ARG A 323 -39.14 26.13 23.23
C ARG A 323 -40.20 25.85 24.31
N GLU A 324 -41.13 26.79 24.53
CA GLU A 324 -42.22 26.69 25.50
C GLU A 324 -43.51 26.19 24.85
N ILE A 325 -43.66 26.40 23.53
CA ILE A 325 -44.77 25.90 22.71
C ILE A 325 -44.56 24.43 22.32
N ALA A 326 -43.33 24.06 21.90
CA ALA A 326 -43.01 22.70 21.49
C ALA A 326 -43.11 21.71 22.66
N GLY A 327 -43.82 20.61 22.44
CA GLY A 327 -44.09 19.58 23.45
C GLY A 327 -45.38 19.78 24.26
N ARG A 328 -46.12 20.88 24.06
CA ARG A 328 -47.46 21.08 24.65
C ARG A 328 -48.55 20.50 23.76
N ALA A 329 -49.65 20.05 24.35
CA ALA A 329 -50.87 19.74 23.59
C ALA A 329 -51.46 21.04 23.02
N LEU A 330 -51.85 21.03 21.75
CA LEU A 330 -52.44 22.22 21.11
C LEU A 330 -53.72 22.66 21.82
N SER A 331 -54.50 21.71 22.36
CA SER A 331 -55.70 21.98 23.15
C SER A 331 -55.43 22.88 24.34
N ASP A 332 -54.31 22.66 25.04
CA ASP A 332 -53.97 23.35 26.27
C ASP A 332 -53.52 24.78 25.93
N LEU A 333 -52.76 24.95 24.85
CA LEU A 333 -52.33 26.25 24.36
C LEU A 333 -53.52 27.14 23.98
N ILE A 334 -54.55 26.55 23.33
CA ILE A 334 -55.78 27.26 22.95
C ILE A 334 -56.71 27.51 24.15
N ALA A 335 -56.61 26.70 25.21
CA ALA A 335 -57.41 26.85 26.42
C ALA A 335 -56.87 27.96 27.34
N ASP A 336 -55.55 28.13 27.41
CA ASP A 336 -54.88 29.12 28.27
C ASP A 336 -54.99 30.55 27.73
N ASP A 337 -55.05 30.74 26.41
CA ASP A 337 -54.86 32.04 25.76
C ASP A 337 -56.07 33.00 25.79
N GLY A 338 -57.15 32.66 26.52
CA GLY A 338 -58.20 33.57 27.03
C GLY A 338 -58.97 34.49 26.05
N THR A 339 -58.59 34.57 24.77
CA THR A 339 -59.10 35.53 23.81
C THR A 339 -59.97 34.83 22.78
N ASP A 340 -61.25 35.20 22.77
CA ASP A 340 -62.26 34.76 21.80
C ASP A 340 -61.83 34.94 20.33
N GLN A 341 -60.78 35.73 20.09
CA GLN A 341 -60.21 36.06 18.80
C GLN A 341 -59.33 34.94 18.20
N ALA A 342 -58.57 34.20 19.03
CA ALA A 342 -57.77 33.06 18.59
C ALA A 342 -58.66 31.86 18.21
N ARG A 343 -59.70 31.59 19.04
CA ARG A 343 -60.73 30.58 18.75
C ARG A 343 -61.52 30.87 17.48
N ARG A 344 -61.83 32.15 17.19
CA ARG A 344 -62.53 32.56 15.97
C ARG A 344 -61.70 32.39 14.70
N ARG A 345 -60.40 32.71 14.73
CA ARG A 345 -59.50 32.54 13.57
C ARG A 345 -59.22 31.06 13.24
N LEU A 346 -59.11 30.20 14.25
CA LEU A 346 -58.95 28.76 14.06
C LEU A 346 -60.20 28.10 13.46
N ARG A 347 -61.41 28.48 13.87
CA ARG A 347 -62.67 27.98 13.25
C ARG A 347 -62.78 28.31 11.76
N GLN A 348 -62.20 29.43 11.32
CA GLN A 348 -62.24 29.86 9.92
C GLN A 348 -61.32 29.06 8.98
N TYR A 349 -60.38 28.27 9.52
CA TYR A 349 -59.44 27.45 8.74
C TYR A 349 -59.80 25.95 8.71
N PHE A 350 -60.74 25.51 9.55
CA PHE A 350 -61.16 24.11 9.69
C PHE A 350 -62.60 23.84 9.18
N GLU A 351 -63.25 24.82 8.54
CA GLU A 351 -64.45 24.66 7.70
C GLU A 351 -64.08 24.71 6.21
#